data_AF-A0A2N8KFZ1-F1
#
_entry.id   AF-A0A2N8KFZ1-F1
#
_cell.length_a   1.000
_cell.length_b   1.000
_cell.length_c   1.000
_cell.angle_alpha   90.00
_cell.angle_beta   90.00
_cell.angle_gamma   90.00
#
_symmetry.space_group_name_H-M   'P 1'
#
loop_
_entity.id
_entity.type
_entity.pdbx_description
1 polymer ?
#
loop_
_entity_poly.entity_id
_entity_poly.type
_entity_poly.pdbx_seq_one_letter_code
_entity_poly.pdbx_strand_id
1 'polypeptide(L)'
;MVAASEDAIVVKLKPSEFAVLDPNLVTSIPSEGTKVHVQPYARRRFDGLRADTPEERTEMMSDGTPYTVKTHILGSAPAKLPIPEPQCMELGQLIEQLEEMPAPDGFRRITHMLVDAGAHDFTWVDPKPSRIIETPPAISFTVSTAKFTGQVTILYQRGSDTYAVELCRDDELVDRHDEVYFDMLGEVLERLIDDGRWRLIDVSVIGAETSRRRRAVPA
;
A
#
# COMPACT_ATOMS: atom_id res chain seq x y z
N MET A 1 -2.20 -28.92 8.87
CA MET A 1 -2.44 -29.40 10.25
C MET A 1 -1.93 -28.32 11.15
N VAL A 2 -2.77 -27.88 12.08
CA VAL A 2 -2.51 -26.82 13.04
C VAL A 2 -2.52 -27.43 14.44
N ALA A 3 -1.56 -27.03 15.27
CA ALA A 3 -1.62 -27.15 16.73
C ALA A 3 -1.46 -25.75 17.32
N ALA A 4 -2.25 -25.40 18.34
CA ALA A 4 -2.24 -24.05 18.91
C ALA A 4 -2.21 -24.12 20.44
N SER A 5 -1.30 -23.38 21.05
CA SER A 5 -1.25 -23.13 22.49
C SER A 5 -1.29 -21.61 22.77
N GLU A 6 -1.25 -21.24 24.04
CA GLU A 6 -1.11 -19.83 24.45
C GLU A 6 0.23 -19.21 23.98
N ASP A 7 1.27 -20.04 23.82
CA ASP A 7 2.62 -19.57 23.50
C ASP A 7 2.94 -19.59 22.00
N ALA A 8 2.33 -20.51 21.22
CA ALA A 8 2.68 -20.70 19.82
C ALA A 8 1.58 -21.37 19.00
N ILE A 9 1.52 -21.02 17.72
CA ILE A 9 0.75 -21.74 16.70
C ILE A 9 1.74 -22.45 15.77
N VAL A 10 1.65 -23.77 15.69
CA VAL A 10 2.47 -24.59 14.79
C VAL A 10 1.64 -25.01 13.60
N VAL A 11 2.04 -24.55 12.41
CA VAL A 11 1.38 -24.87 11.15
C VAL A 11 2.28 -25.75 10.31
N LYS A 12 1.81 -26.96 9.98
CA LYS A 12 2.48 -27.84 9.02
C LYS A 12 2.25 -27.32 7.59
N LEU A 13 3.32 -26.87 6.93
CA LEU A 13 3.32 -26.40 5.54
C LEU A 13 3.55 -27.54 4.55
N LYS A 14 4.60 -28.36 4.79
CA LYS A 14 4.95 -29.56 4.00
C LYS A 14 5.25 -30.73 4.95
N PRO A 15 5.47 -31.97 4.46
CA PRO A 15 5.77 -33.11 5.34
C PRO A 15 6.88 -32.86 6.36
N SER A 16 7.91 -32.12 5.96
CA SER A 16 9.11 -31.77 6.76
C SER A 16 9.28 -30.27 7.00
N GLU A 17 8.25 -29.46 6.79
CA GLU A 17 8.32 -27.99 6.90
C GLU A 17 7.17 -27.46 7.74
N PHE A 18 7.50 -26.67 8.74
CA PHE A 18 6.55 -26.11 9.70
C PHE A 18 6.83 -24.62 9.86
N ALA A 19 5.77 -23.83 10.00
CA ALA A 19 5.82 -22.46 10.47
C ALA A 19 5.45 -22.43 11.96
N VAL A 20 6.16 -21.61 12.72
CA VAL A 20 5.85 -21.31 14.12
C VAL A 20 5.45 -19.84 14.17
N LEU A 21 4.25 -19.56 14.64
CA LEU A 21 3.66 -18.23 14.68
C LEU A 21 3.40 -17.82 16.12
N ASP A 22 3.62 -16.54 16.42
CA ASP A 22 3.19 -15.91 17.68
C ASP A 22 1.67 -15.66 17.62
N PRO A 23 0.87 -16.16 18.58
CA PRO A 23 -0.58 -15.92 18.62
C PRO A 23 -0.99 -14.45 18.63
N ASN A 24 -0.11 -13.55 19.08
CA ASN A 24 -0.36 -12.10 19.12
C ASN A 24 -0.06 -11.39 17.79
N LEU A 25 0.58 -12.08 16.83
CA LEU A 25 1.00 -11.52 15.54
C LEU A 25 0.31 -12.19 14.35
N VAL A 26 -0.88 -12.76 14.54
CA VAL A 26 -1.69 -13.38 13.47
C VAL A 26 -3.06 -12.71 13.32
N THR A 27 -3.63 -12.74 12.12
CA THR A 27 -4.98 -12.19 11.87
C THR A 27 -6.09 -13.03 12.50
N SER A 28 -5.85 -14.32 12.73
CA SER A 28 -6.77 -15.21 13.43
C SER A 28 -6.04 -16.42 14.01
N ILE A 29 -6.56 -16.97 15.12
CA ILE A 29 -6.09 -18.24 15.69
C ILE A 29 -6.95 -19.37 15.12
N PRO A 30 -6.42 -20.23 14.23
CA PRO A 30 -7.19 -21.32 13.66
C PRO A 30 -7.40 -22.47 14.65
N SER A 31 -8.57 -23.11 14.59
CA SER A 31 -8.83 -24.33 15.37
C SER A 31 -7.84 -25.45 15.02
N GLU A 32 -7.48 -26.26 16.02
CA GLU A 32 -6.60 -27.41 15.82
C GLU A 32 -7.10 -28.36 14.71
N GLY A 33 -6.16 -28.97 14.00
CA GLY A 33 -6.46 -29.88 12.89
C GLY A 33 -6.88 -29.19 11.58
N THR A 34 -7.19 -27.90 11.60
CA THR A 34 -7.60 -27.13 10.41
C THR A 34 -6.48 -27.04 9.37
N LYS A 35 -6.84 -26.94 8.08
CA LYS A 35 -5.91 -26.56 7.01
C LYS A 35 -5.95 -25.06 6.83
N VAL A 36 -4.79 -24.42 6.89
CA VAL A 36 -4.66 -22.98 6.77
C VAL A 36 -3.63 -22.62 5.71
N HIS A 37 -3.83 -21.46 5.10
CA HIS A 37 -2.84 -20.74 4.35
C HIS A 37 -2.23 -19.70 5.29
N VAL A 38 -0.89 -19.62 5.30
CA VAL A 38 -0.13 -18.69 6.13
C VAL A 38 0.64 -17.79 5.18
N GLN A 39 0.45 -16.48 5.33
CA GLN A 39 1.07 -15.48 4.49
C GLN A 39 1.76 -14.42 5.35
N PRO A 40 3.08 -14.53 5.53
CA PRO A 40 3.87 -13.49 6.17
C PRO A 40 3.80 -12.17 5.38
N TYR A 41 4.11 -11.07 6.06
CA TYR A 41 4.22 -9.77 5.42
C TYR A 41 5.23 -9.80 4.26
N ALA A 42 4.86 -9.12 3.19
CA ALA A 42 5.74 -8.84 2.08
C ALA A 42 5.40 -7.45 1.55
N ARG A 43 6.41 -6.62 1.34
CA ARG A 43 6.25 -5.32 0.66
C ARG A 43 5.71 -5.56 -0.75
N ARG A 44 4.69 -4.82 -1.13
CA ARG A 44 4.02 -4.91 -2.44
C ARG A 44 4.03 -3.58 -3.16
N ARG A 45 3.84 -3.65 -4.47
CA ARG A 45 3.55 -2.49 -5.32
C ARG A 45 2.05 -2.35 -5.50
N PHE A 46 1.62 -1.24 -6.11
CA PHE A 46 0.20 -0.99 -6.42
C PHE A 46 -0.40 -1.98 -7.44
N ASP A 47 0.43 -2.71 -8.19
CA ASP A 47 0.00 -3.81 -9.06
C ASP A 47 -0.26 -5.14 -8.30
N GLY A 48 -0.08 -5.13 -6.98
CA GLY A 48 -0.25 -6.29 -6.10
C GLY A 48 0.93 -7.27 -6.10
N LEU A 49 1.91 -7.11 -6.99
CA LEU A 49 3.12 -7.92 -6.99
C LEU A 49 4.05 -7.51 -5.84
N ARG A 50 4.93 -8.42 -5.43
CA ARG A 50 5.92 -8.11 -4.39
C ARG A 50 6.91 -7.08 -4.92
N ALA A 51 7.44 -6.23 -4.06
CA ALA A 51 8.42 -5.21 -4.43
C ALA A 51 9.73 -5.82 -4.99
N ASP A 52 10.07 -7.06 -4.61
CA ASP A 52 11.21 -7.81 -5.15
C ASP A 52 10.91 -8.52 -6.49
N THR A 53 9.71 -8.35 -7.05
CA THR A 53 9.35 -8.91 -8.36
C THR A 53 10.04 -8.12 -9.47
N PRO A 54 10.81 -8.77 -10.36
CA PRO A 54 11.54 -8.08 -11.43
C PRO A 54 10.61 -7.29 -12.36
N GLU A 55 11.11 -6.17 -12.88
CA GLU A 55 10.45 -5.45 -13.97
C GLU A 55 10.87 -6.04 -15.31
N GLU A 56 9.90 -6.24 -16.21
CA GLU A 56 10.15 -6.68 -17.58
C GLU A 56 9.68 -5.58 -18.54
N ARG A 57 10.57 -5.13 -19.44
CA ARG A 57 10.25 -4.16 -20.50
C ARG A 57 10.74 -4.68 -21.84
N THR A 58 9.93 -4.49 -22.87
CA THR A 58 10.33 -4.77 -24.25
C THR A 58 10.93 -3.51 -24.85
N GLU A 59 12.19 -3.57 -25.24
CA GLU A 59 12.89 -2.51 -25.96
C GLU A 59 13.13 -2.93 -27.40
N MET A 60 13.38 -1.95 -28.27
CA MET A 60 13.66 -2.19 -29.69
C MET A 60 15.14 -1.94 -29.95
N MET A 61 15.80 -2.89 -30.60
CA MET A 61 17.14 -2.66 -31.15
C MET A 61 17.07 -1.62 -32.28
N SER A 62 18.23 -1.07 -32.66
CA SER A 62 18.35 -0.13 -33.79
C SER A 62 17.87 -0.70 -35.13
N ASP A 63 17.80 -2.02 -35.26
CA ASP A 63 17.28 -2.73 -36.44
C ASP A 63 15.77 -3.06 -36.37
N GLY A 64 15.09 -2.63 -35.30
CA GLY A 64 13.67 -2.89 -35.06
C GLY A 64 13.36 -4.24 -34.41
N THR A 65 14.37 -5.06 -34.08
CA THR A 65 14.17 -6.33 -33.37
C THR A 65 13.81 -6.07 -31.90
N PRO A 66 12.69 -6.61 -31.38
CA PRO A 66 12.36 -6.49 -29.97
C PRO A 66 13.26 -7.37 -29.10
N TYR A 67 13.67 -6.87 -27.93
CA TYR A 67 14.31 -7.65 -26.88
C TYR A 67 13.70 -7.34 -25.51
N THR A 68 13.68 -8.32 -24.63
CA THR A 68 13.14 -8.16 -23.26
C THR A 68 14.26 -7.85 -22.29
N VAL A 69 14.19 -6.70 -21.63
CA VAL A 69 15.03 -6.34 -20.49
C VAL A 69 14.32 -6.78 -19.22
N LYS A 70 15.00 -7.57 -18.40
CA LYS A 70 14.54 -7.98 -17.07
C LYS A 70 15.42 -7.35 -16.02
N THR A 71 14.87 -6.40 -15.26
CA THR A 71 15.58 -5.64 -14.24
C THR A 71 15.28 -6.19 -12.85
N HIS A 72 16.33 -6.64 -12.16
CA HIS A 72 16.27 -7.07 -10.77
C HIS A 72 16.79 -5.94 -9.87
N ILE A 73 15.90 -5.31 -9.10
CA ILE A 73 16.30 -4.31 -8.10
C ILE A 73 16.52 -5.01 -6.78
N LEU A 74 17.77 -5.06 -6.33
CA LEU A 74 18.15 -5.64 -5.03
C LEU A 74 17.99 -4.56 -3.94
N GLY A 75 17.16 -4.82 -2.93
CA GLY A 75 16.96 -3.93 -1.78
C GLY A 75 15.55 -3.36 -1.69
N SER A 76 15.44 -2.05 -1.48
CA SER A 76 14.15 -1.35 -1.33
C SER A 76 13.69 -0.78 -2.67
N ALA A 77 13.21 -1.64 -3.58
CA ALA A 77 12.51 -1.16 -4.76
C ALA A 77 11.27 -0.36 -4.31
N PRO A 78 11.13 0.93 -4.67
CA PRO A 78 9.94 1.68 -4.34
C PRO A 78 8.70 1.10 -5.04
N ALA A 79 7.56 1.16 -4.37
CA ALA A 79 6.28 1.05 -5.05
C ALA A 79 6.03 2.38 -5.78
N LYS A 80 6.25 2.39 -7.10
CA LYS A 80 5.97 3.57 -7.94
C LYS A 80 4.48 3.92 -7.90
N LEU A 81 4.16 5.18 -7.68
CA LEU A 81 2.78 5.65 -7.72
C LEU A 81 2.20 5.41 -9.13
N PRO A 82 0.94 4.97 -9.24
CA PRO A 82 0.30 4.69 -10.54
C PRO A 82 -0.19 5.97 -11.22
N ILE A 83 0.72 6.94 -11.40
CA ILE A 83 0.47 8.27 -11.96
C ILE A 83 1.55 8.57 -13.02
N PRO A 84 1.23 9.36 -14.05
CA PRO A 84 2.20 9.70 -15.10
C PRO A 84 3.31 10.61 -14.57
N GLU A 85 4.38 10.73 -15.34
CA GLU A 85 5.44 11.69 -15.07
C GLU A 85 4.88 13.13 -15.12
N PRO A 86 5.07 13.92 -14.05
CA PRO A 86 4.44 15.24 -13.94
C PRO A 86 5.19 16.31 -14.73
N GLN A 87 4.46 17.32 -15.18
CA GLN A 87 5.03 18.52 -15.78
C GLN A 87 5.41 19.56 -14.72
N CYS A 88 4.66 19.62 -13.62
CA CYS A 88 4.91 20.50 -12.48
C CYS A 88 6.04 19.93 -11.61
N MET A 89 7.04 20.77 -11.34
CA MET A 89 8.18 20.42 -10.49
C MET A 89 7.73 20.03 -9.07
N GLU A 90 6.82 20.79 -8.48
CA GLU A 90 6.32 20.59 -7.13
C GLU A 90 5.49 19.30 -7.00
N LEU A 91 4.74 18.92 -8.04
CA LEU A 91 4.12 17.59 -8.08
C LEU A 91 5.18 16.49 -8.16
N GLY A 92 6.21 16.66 -9.00
CA GLY A 92 7.34 15.73 -9.09
C GLY A 92 8.06 15.51 -7.76
N GLN A 93 8.26 16.59 -7.00
CA GLN A 93 8.85 16.53 -5.65
C GLN A 93 7.96 15.78 -4.67
N LEU A 94 6.63 16.00 -4.69
CA LEU A 94 5.70 15.22 -3.87
C LEU A 94 5.74 13.73 -4.22
N ILE A 95 5.78 13.37 -5.50
CA ILE A 95 5.90 11.99 -5.96
C ILE A 95 7.20 11.37 -5.45
N GLU A 96 8.34 12.02 -5.72
CA GLU A 96 9.65 11.55 -5.28
C GLU A 96 9.68 11.36 -3.77
N GLN A 97 9.11 12.30 -3.03
CA GLN A 97 9.04 12.25 -1.58
C GLN A 97 8.24 11.03 -1.09
N LEU A 98 7.05 10.78 -1.63
CA LEU A 98 6.24 9.61 -1.28
C LEU A 98 6.98 8.30 -1.64
N GLU A 99 7.65 8.27 -2.79
CA GLU A 99 8.33 7.08 -3.30
C GLU A 99 9.67 6.78 -2.62
N GLU A 100 10.41 7.79 -2.17
CA GLU A 100 11.76 7.66 -1.63
C GLU A 100 11.84 7.73 -0.10
N MET A 101 10.97 8.50 0.55
CA MET A 101 11.04 8.65 2.01
C MET A 101 10.62 7.37 2.75
N PRO A 102 11.29 7.08 3.90
CA PRO A 102 10.86 6.01 4.78
C PRO A 102 9.50 6.33 5.41
N ALA A 103 8.70 5.29 5.64
CA ALA A 103 7.60 5.38 6.59
C ALA A 103 8.17 5.54 8.02
N PRO A 104 7.41 6.07 8.98
CA PRO A 104 7.90 6.31 10.35
C PRO A 104 8.46 5.07 11.06
N ASP A 105 7.97 3.88 10.69
CA ASP A 105 8.47 2.60 11.21
C ASP A 105 9.90 2.25 10.76
N GLY A 106 10.43 2.88 9.72
CA GLY A 106 11.79 2.67 9.21
C GLY A 106 12.01 1.38 8.40
N PHE A 107 11.00 0.52 8.23
CA PHE A 107 11.12 -0.75 7.52
C PHE A 107 10.61 -0.70 6.07
N ARG A 108 9.68 0.22 5.80
CA ARG A 108 9.10 0.42 4.48
C ARG A 108 9.14 1.89 4.08
N ARG A 109 8.76 2.18 2.83
CA ARG A 109 8.63 3.55 2.32
C ARG A 109 7.19 4.03 2.44
N ILE A 110 6.94 5.33 2.31
CA ILE A 110 5.58 5.87 2.40
C ILE A 110 4.66 5.19 1.38
N THR A 111 5.08 4.98 0.13
CA THR A 111 4.24 4.27 -0.86
C THR A 111 3.90 2.83 -0.48
N HIS A 112 4.77 2.11 0.23
CA HIS A 112 4.43 0.78 0.75
C HIS A 112 3.36 0.87 1.85
N MET A 113 3.43 1.89 2.71
CA MET A 113 2.37 2.16 3.68
C MET A 113 1.04 2.48 3.00
N LEU A 114 1.05 3.23 1.89
CA LEU A 114 -0.16 3.46 1.10
C LEU A 114 -0.71 2.14 0.52
N VAL A 115 0.15 1.28 -0.01
CA VAL A 115 -0.26 -0.06 -0.49
C VAL A 115 -0.87 -0.89 0.64
N ASP A 116 -0.26 -0.88 1.83
CA ASP A 116 -0.73 -1.60 3.01
C ASP A 116 -2.07 -1.05 3.52
N ALA A 117 -2.30 0.26 3.38
CA ALA A 117 -3.58 0.91 3.65
C ALA A 117 -4.65 0.66 2.55
N GLY A 118 -4.29 -0.10 1.52
CA GLY A 118 -5.18 -0.41 0.40
C GLY A 118 -5.45 0.79 -0.50
N ALA A 119 -4.48 1.70 -0.68
CA ALA A 119 -4.67 2.88 -1.52
C ALA A 119 -4.95 2.51 -2.99
N HIS A 120 -6.03 3.03 -3.54
CA HIS A 120 -6.47 2.83 -4.94
C HIS A 120 -7.14 4.10 -5.50
N ASP A 121 -7.61 4.06 -6.75
CA ASP A 121 -8.29 5.16 -7.45
C ASP A 121 -7.51 6.49 -7.41
N PHE A 122 -6.23 6.43 -7.78
CA PHE A 122 -5.36 7.59 -7.80
C PHE A 122 -5.82 8.64 -8.81
N THR A 123 -5.88 9.89 -8.35
CA THR A 123 -6.06 11.07 -9.19
C THR A 123 -5.02 12.11 -8.79
N TRP A 124 -4.74 13.06 -9.69
CA TRP A 124 -3.71 14.07 -9.47
C TRP A 124 -4.09 15.39 -10.14
N VAL A 125 -3.54 16.47 -9.61
CA VAL A 125 -3.59 17.80 -10.20
C VAL A 125 -2.17 18.17 -10.59
N ASP A 126 -1.89 18.23 -11.88
CA ASP A 126 -0.59 18.61 -12.46
C ASP A 126 -0.71 19.99 -13.14
N PRO A 127 -0.58 21.09 -12.37
CA PRO A 127 -0.82 22.42 -12.90
C PRO A 127 0.35 22.91 -13.73
N LYS A 128 0.09 23.85 -14.65
CA LYS A 128 1.17 24.66 -15.22
C LYS A 128 1.82 25.49 -14.10
N PRO A 129 3.14 25.75 -14.15
CA PRO A 129 3.83 26.56 -13.14
C PRO A 129 3.18 27.93 -12.87
N SER A 130 2.55 28.54 -13.89
CA SER A 130 1.85 29.82 -13.77
C SER A 130 0.49 29.76 -13.06
N ARG A 131 -0.08 28.57 -12.86
CA ARG A 131 -1.42 28.34 -12.25
C ARG A 131 -1.34 27.68 -10.89
N ILE A 132 -0.14 27.40 -10.40
CA ILE A 132 0.11 26.63 -9.17
C ILE A 132 -0.56 27.21 -7.91
N ILE A 133 -0.87 28.50 -7.87
CA ILE A 133 -1.60 29.12 -6.75
C ILE A 133 -3.11 28.88 -6.87
N GLU A 134 -3.66 28.97 -8.09
CA GLU A 134 -5.10 28.80 -8.35
C GLU A 134 -5.52 27.33 -8.30
N THR A 135 -4.66 26.45 -8.80
CA THR A 135 -4.84 25.00 -8.85
C THR A 135 -3.59 24.35 -8.27
N PRO A 136 -3.53 24.16 -6.94
CA PRO A 136 -2.36 23.58 -6.30
C PRO A 136 -2.11 22.15 -6.78
N PRO A 137 -0.84 21.73 -6.89
CA PRO A 137 -0.49 20.35 -7.16
C PRO A 137 -1.05 19.45 -6.06
N ALA A 138 -1.63 18.33 -6.44
CA ALA A 138 -2.23 17.40 -5.49
C ALA A 138 -2.20 15.96 -5.99
N ILE A 139 -2.21 15.02 -5.05
CA ILE A 139 -2.44 13.59 -5.30
C ILE A 139 -3.56 13.15 -4.37
N SER A 140 -4.58 12.53 -4.93
CA SER A 140 -5.69 11.94 -4.17
C SER A 140 -5.79 10.44 -4.42
N PHE A 141 -6.18 9.68 -3.40
CA PHE A 141 -6.39 8.25 -3.47
C PHE A 141 -7.40 7.81 -2.41
N THR A 142 -8.06 6.68 -2.63
CA THR A 142 -9.02 6.11 -1.68
C THR A 142 -8.34 5.05 -0.84
N VAL A 143 -8.61 5.03 0.47
CA VAL A 143 -8.16 3.99 1.40
C VAL A 143 -9.34 3.35 2.13
N SER A 144 -9.12 2.15 2.65
CA SER A 144 -10.08 1.43 3.47
C SER A 144 -9.38 0.69 4.61
N THR A 145 -9.05 1.41 5.67
CA THR A 145 -8.42 0.85 6.89
C THR A 145 -9.34 1.00 8.09
N ALA A 146 -8.95 0.40 9.23
CA ALA A 146 -9.69 0.57 10.46
C ALA A 146 -9.70 2.02 10.99
N LYS A 147 -8.72 2.84 10.59
CA LYS A 147 -8.62 4.26 11.00
C LYS A 147 -9.48 5.17 10.13
N PHE A 148 -9.46 4.95 8.81
CA PHE A 148 -10.18 5.80 7.88
C PHE A 148 -10.61 5.01 6.64
N THR A 149 -11.82 5.32 6.17
CA THR A 149 -12.36 4.85 4.90
C THR A 149 -12.91 6.06 4.15
N GLY A 150 -12.37 6.30 2.96
CA GLY A 150 -12.65 7.49 2.16
C GLY A 150 -11.45 7.92 1.32
N GLN A 151 -11.56 9.10 0.71
CA GLN A 151 -10.51 9.71 -0.09
C GLN A 151 -9.55 10.50 0.80
N VAL A 152 -8.25 10.36 0.53
CA VAL A 152 -7.16 11.15 1.10
C VAL A 152 -6.60 12.02 -0.01
N THR A 153 -6.40 13.30 0.25
CA THR A 153 -5.76 14.23 -0.69
C THR A 153 -4.55 14.87 -0.04
N ILE A 154 -3.39 14.78 -0.68
CA ILE A 154 -2.17 15.49 -0.30
C ILE A 154 -2.01 16.63 -1.31
N LEU A 155 -2.12 17.87 -0.84
CA LEU A 155 -2.03 19.07 -1.69
C LEU A 155 -0.85 19.96 -1.27
N TYR A 156 -0.17 20.55 -2.23
CA TYR A 156 0.92 21.49 -1.98
C TYR A 156 0.41 22.91 -1.76
N GLN A 157 0.81 23.52 -0.64
CA GLN A 157 0.46 24.88 -0.26
C GLN A 157 1.64 25.81 -0.52
N ARG A 158 1.66 26.45 -1.69
CA ARG A 158 2.76 27.35 -2.09
C ARG A 158 3.00 28.53 -1.14
N GLY A 159 1.96 29.01 -0.47
CA GLY A 159 2.07 30.16 0.44
C GLY A 159 2.91 29.88 1.68
N SER A 160 2.75 28.68 2.26
CA SER A 160 3.46 28.22 3.46
C SER A 160 4.66 27.32 3.13
N ASP A 161 4.78 26.87 1.88
CA ASP A 161 5.75 25.86 1.44
C ASP A 161 5.65 24.56 2.25
N THR A 162 4.41 24.08 2.41
CA THR A 162 4.04 22.86 3.14
C THR A 162 3.03 22.06 2.34
N TYR A 163 2.68 20.87 2.82
CA TYR A 163 1.47 20.19 2.38
C TYR A 163 0.29 20.49 3.30
N ALA A 164 -0.91 20.26 2.78
CA ALA A 164 -2.06 19.90 3.59
C ALA A 164 -2.53 18.48 3.22
N VAL A 165 -3.06 17.76 4.21
CA VAL A 165 -3.66 16.44 4.03
C VAL A 165 -5.14 16.54 4.38
N GLU A 166 -6.00 16.25 3.41
CA GLU A 166 -7.45 16.26 3.54
C GLU A 166 -7.99 14.83 3.58
N LEU A 167 -8.99 14.60 4.43
CA LEU A 167 -9.76 13.37 4.50
C LEU A 167 -11.19 13.65 4.11
N CYS A 168 -11.64 13.05 3.01
CA CYS A 168 -12.99 13.22 2.48
C CYS A 168 -13.76 11.90 2.54
N ARG A 169 -15.03 11.95 2.97
CA ARG A 169 -15.97 10.82 2.93
C ARG A 169 -17.22 11.27 2.21
N ASP A 170 -17.64 10.51 1.20
CA ASP A 170 -18.82 10.85 0.37
C ASP A 170 -18.77 12.29 -0.18
N ASP A 171 -17.59 12.70 -0.68
CA ASP A 171 -17.27 14.04 -1.18
C ASP A 171 -17.34 15.19 -0.15
N GLU A 172 -17.55 14.88 1.13
CA GLU A 172 -17.50 15.85 2.23
C GLU A 172 -16.13 15.82 2.92
N LEU A 173 -15.52 16.99 3.10
CA LEU A 173 -14.29 17.15 3.89
C LEU A 173 -14.59 16.88 5.37
N VAL A 174 -14.04 15.79 5.90
CA VAL A 174 -14.24 15.35 7.29
C VAL A 174 -13.13 15.85 8.21
N ASP A 175 -11.90 15.91 7.69
CA ASP A 175 -10.74 16.37 8.44
C ASP A 175 -9.71 17.01 7.50
N ARG A 176 -8.91 17.92 8.03
CA ARG A 176 -7.84 18.60 7.31
C ARG A 176 -6.69 18.92 8.24
N HIS A 177 -5.50 18.51 7.84
CA HIS A 177 -4.24 18.84 8.49
C HIS A 177 -3.44 19.78 7.60
N ASP A 178 -3.37 21.05 7.98
CA ASP A 178 -2.51 22.06 7.34
C ASP A 178 -1.10 22.05 7.94
N GLU A 179 -0.18 22.81 7.31
CA GLU A 179 1.21 22.98 7.77
C GLU A 179 1.96 21.65 7.95
N VAL A 180 1.70 20.68 7.10
CA VAL A 180 2.41 19.41 7.08
C VAL A 180 3.75 19.61 6.38
N TYR A 181 4.80 19.76 7.17
CA TYR A 181 6.17 19.84 6.66
C TYR A 181 6.59 18.55 5.95
N PHE A 182 7.55 18.67 5.04
CA PHE A 182 7.99 17.55 4.20
C PHE A 182 8.47 16.34 5.01
N ASP A 183 9.22 16.58 6.08
CA ASP A 183 9.70 15.53 6.98
C ASP A 183 8.58 14.88 7.83
N MET A 184 7.45 15.56 8.01
CA MET A 184 6.31 15.09 8.81
C MET A 184 5.26 14.30 8.00
N LEU A 185 5.33 14.31 6.66
CA LEU A 185 4.30 13.71 5.80
C LEU A 185 4.06 12.23 6.14
N GLY A 186 5.13 11.46 6.34
CA GLY A 186 5.03 10.05 6.71
C GLY A 186 4.31 9.83 8.04
N GLU A 187 4.62 10.64 9.06
CA GLU A 187 3.99 10.56 10.38
C GLU A 187 2.51 10.94 10.35
N VAL A 188 2.16 11.97 9.59
CA VAL A 188 0.76 12.39 9.41
C VAL A 188 -0.02 11.26 8.74
N LEU A 189 0.49 10.70 7.64
CA LEU A 189 -0.19 9.59 6.96
C LEU A 189 -0.27 8.33 7.84
N GLU A 190 0.78 7.96 8.57
CA GLU A 190 0.72 6.84 9.51
C GLU A 190 -0.39 7.05 10.55
N ARG A 191 -0.48 8.24 11.14
CA ARG A 191 -1.52 8.57 12.12
C ARG A 191 -2.92 8.45 11.53
N LEU A 192 -3.13 8.91 10.30
CA LEU A 192 -4.46 8.99 9.68
C LEU A 192 -4.93 7.68 9.06
N ILE A 193 -4.04 6.92 8.40
CA ILE A 193 -4.47 5.81 7.54
C ILE A 193 -3.84 4.46 7.87
N ASP A 194 -2.66 4.38 8.48
CA ASP A 194 -2.04 3.08 8.78
C ASP A 194 -2.58 2.48 10.08
N ASP A 195 -3.34 1.39 10.01
CA ASP A 195 -3.87 0.68 11.18
C ASP A 195 -2.92 -0.41 11.73
N GLY A 196 -1.73 -0.57 11.15
CA GLY A 196 -0.73 -1.53 11.60
C GLY A 196 -1.06 -2.99 11.26
N ARG A 197 -2.16 -3.26 10.54
CA ARG A 197 -2.56 -4.64 10.17
C ARG A 197 -1.50 -5.37 9.37
N TRP A 198 -0.67 -4.65 8.62
CA TRP A 198 0.46 -5.20 7.86
C TRP A 198 1.47 -5.97 8.73
N ARG A 199 1.55 -5.67 10.03
CA ARG A 199 2.42 -6.36 11.00
C ARG A 199 1.93 -7.75 11.35
N LEU A 200 0.65 -8.04 11.08
CA LEU A 200 0.04 -9.34 11.34
C LEU A 200 0.31 -10.30 10.19
N ILE A 201 0.66 -11.53 10.54
CA ILE A 201 0.75 -12.64 9.61
C ILE A 201 -0.69 -13.04 9.24
N ASP A 202 -1.00 -13.03 7.95
CA ASP A 202 -2.32 -13.44 7.51
C ASP A 202 -2.47 -14.96 7.59
N VAL A 203 -3.49 -15.40 8.33
CA VAL A 203 -3.84 -16.81 8.51
C VAL A 203 -5.28 -17.00 8.06
N SER A 204 -5.47 -17.72 6.95
CA SER A 204 -6.77 -17.99 6.36
C SER A 204 -7.07 -19.49 6.28
N VAL A 205 -8.29 -19.88 6.62
CA VAL A 205 -8.71 -21.29 6.60
C VAL A 205 -9.02 -21.74 5.16
N ILE A 206 -8.35 -22.79 4.72
CA ILE A 206 -8.55 -23.38 3.39
C ILE A 206 -9.84 -24.20 3.41
N GLY A 207 -10.86 -23.73 2.68
CA GLY A 207 -12.15 -24.43 2.52
C GLY A 207 -13.39 -23.65 2.99
N ALA A 208 -13.23 -22.44 3.56
CA ALA A 208 -14.38 -21.61 3.95
C ALA A 208 -15.04 -20.87 2.76
N GLU A 209 -14.31 -20.60 1.68
CA GLU A 209 -14.80 -19.81 0.52
C GLU A 209 -15.89 -20.49 -0.32
N THR A 210 -16.04 -21.82 -0.26
CA THR A 210 -17.10 -22.54 -1.00
C THR A 210 -18.48 -22.40 -0.37
N SER A 211 -18.59 -21.84 0.83
CA SER A 211 -19.87 -21.71 1.54
C SER A 211 -20.63 -20.40 1.27
N ARG A 212 -19.95 -19.31 0.87
CA ARG A 212 -20.61 -18.02 0.59
C ARG A 212 -21.24 -17.89 -0.81
N ARG A 213 -20.90 -18.78 -1.76
CA ARG A 213 -21.42 -18.73 -3.15
C ARG A 213 -22.64 -19.61 -3.42
N ARG A 214 -23.21 -20.27 -2.41
CA ARG A 214 -24.46 -21.04 -2.54
C ARG A 214 -25.50 -20.55 -1.53
N ARG A 215 -26.10 -19.38 -1.79
CA ARG A 215 -27.39 -19.04 -1.21
C ARG A 215 -28.34 -18.54 -2.32
N ALA A 216 -29.15 -19.52 -2.75
CA ALA A 216 -30.43 -19.50 -3.47
C ALA A 216 -30.86 -18.25 -4.26
N VAL A 217 -31.03 -18.43 -5.58
CA VAL A 217 -32.05 -17.73 -6.36
C VAL A 217 -33.35 -18.54 -6.21
N PRO A 218 -34.46 -17.97 -5.71
CA PRO A 218 -35.75 -18.66 -5.72
C PRO A 218 -36.34 -18.66 -7.14
N ALA A 219 -37.06 -19.74 -7.44
CA ALA A 219 -37.77 -19.98 -8.70
C ALA A 219 -39.00 -19.09 -8.88
#